data_AF-A0A7X8WWH4-F1
#
_entry.id   AF-A0A7X8WWH4-F1
#
_cell.length_a   1.000
_cell.length_b   1.000
_cell.length_c   1.000
_cell.angle_alpha   90.00
_cell.angle_beta   90.00
_cell.angle_gamma   90.00
#
_symmetry.space_group_name_H-M   'P 1'
#
loop_
_entity.id
_entity.type
_entity.pdbx_description
1 polymer ?
#
loop_
_entity_poly.entity_id
_entity_poly.type
_entity_poly.pdbx_seq_one_letter_code
_entity_poly.pdbx_strand_id
1 'polypeptide(L)'
;DVSSFSFSLGSIFVLLACICWGLENNCTRKLSIKDPLEIVVIKGLGSGVGSLLVALVLKENASNLAYVAIALLLGFFSYGLSIYFYIYAQRYLGAAKTSAYYAIAPFIGVGLSLMIFRELPTTTFLIALFIMILGMYLASTEERKFSLPLIHKHEHSHDDHHHSHSHFKYIFGSHSHLHIHKDLTTH
;
A
#
# COMPACT_ATOMS: atom_id res chain seq x y z
N ASP A 1 17.08 14.74 31.69
CA ASP A 1 17.33 15.85 30.76
C ASP A 1 16.55 15.70 29.47
N VAL A 2 15.60 16.61 29.25
CA VAL A 2 14.75 16.68 28.04
C VAL A 2 15.40 17.57 26.95
N SER A 3 16.62 18.04 27.21
CA SER A 3 17.38 18.98 26.39
C SER A 3 18.08 18.37 25.17
N SER A 4 17.96 17.06 24.94
CA SER A 4 18.56 16.34 23.80
C SER A 4 17.62 16.19 22.59
N PHE A 5 16.38 16.71 22.65
CA PHE A 5 15.53 16.84 21.47
C PHE A 5 15.94 18.06 20.63
N SER A 6 16.99 17.87 19.84
CA SER A 6 17.34 18.75 18.73
C SER A 6 16.27 18.60 17.62
N PHE A 7 15.22 19.43 17.67
CA PHE A 7 14.30 19.57 16.55
C PHE A 7 14.96 20.43 15.48
N SER A 8 15.66 19.77 14.56
CA SER A 8 16.10 20.41 13.33
C SER A 8 14.89 20.76 12.45
N LEU A 9 15.04 21.75 11.58
CA LEU A 9 14.04 22.09 10.57
C LEU A 9 13.70 20.87 9.68
N GLY A 10 14.68 19.97 9.46
CA GLY A 10 14.49 18.68 8.80
C GLY A 10 13.58 17.73 9.58
N SER A 11 13.70 17.67 10.91
CA SER A 11 12.85 16.84 11.76
C SER A 11 11.37 17.25 11.69
N ILE A 12 11.10 18.56 11.55
CA ILE A 12 9.76 19.09 11.34
C ILE A 12 9.21 18.64 9.97
N PHE A 13 10.01 18.71 8.91
CA PHE A 13 9.60 18.21 7.59
C PHE A 13 9.33 16.70 7.59
N VAL A 14 10.12 15.90 8.33
CA VAL A 14 9.87 14.47 8.48
C VAL A 14 8.53 14.21 9.16
N LEU A 15 8.22 14.92 10.26
CA LEU A 15 6.92 14.79 10.93
C LEU A 15 5.75 15.17 10.01
N LEU A 16 5.88 16.29 9.28
CA LEU A 16 4.88 16.71 8.30
C LEU A 16 4.71 15.66 7.19
N ALA A 17 5.81 15.08 6.69
CA ALA A 17 5.76 14.00 5.71
C ALA A 17 5.03 12.76 6.25
N CYS A 18 5.28 12.37 7.51
CA CYS A 18 4.57 11.27 8.15
C CYS A 18 3.06 11.55 8.30
N ILE A 19 2.67 12.76 8.69
CA ILE A 19 1.26 13.16 8.80
C ILE A 19 0.60 13.15 7.42
N CYS A 20 1.25 13.75 6.41
CA CYS A 20 0.77 13.74 5.04
C CYS A 20 0.61 12.31 4.50
N TRP A 21 1.55 11.42 4.79
CA TRP A 21 1.45 10.01 4.40
C TRP A 21 0.30 9.29 5.12
N GLY A 22 0.13 9.53 6.42
CA GLY A 22 -1.02 9.02 7.17
C GLY A 22 -2.36 9.48 6.58
N LEU A 23 -2.49 10.76 6.25
CA LEU A 23 -3.69 11.32 5.60
C LEU A 23 -3.91 10.71 4.22
N GLU A 24 -2.86 10.63 3.40
CA GLU A 24 -2.90 10.05 2.07
C GLU A 24 -3.36 8.60 2.10
N ASN A 25 -2.85 7.78 3.01
CA ASN A 25 -3.31 6.39 3.19
C ASN A 25 -4.81 6.31 3.54
N ASN A 26 -5.30 7.19 4.42
CA ASN A 26 -6.72 7.23 4.81
C ASN A 26 -7.64 7.70 3.68
N CYS A 27 -7.22 8.69 2.91
CA CYS A 27 -7.95 9.14 1.71
C CYS A 27 -7.96 8.06 0.64
N THR A 28 -6.83 7.38 0.43
CA THR A 28 -6.69 6.30 -0.56
C THR A 28 -7.61 5.13 -0.24
N ARG A 29 -7.76 4.78 1.05
CA ARG A 29 -8.73 3.77 1.49
C ARG A 29 -10.18 4.15 1.15
N LYS A 30 -10.55 5.43 1.20
CA LYS A 30 -11.89 5.87 0.76
C LYS A 30 -12.02 5.86 -0.76
N LEU A 31 -10.93 6.08 -1.48
CA LEU A 31 -10.85 6.06 -2.94
C LEU A 31 -10.70 4.66 -3.52
N SER A 32 -10.38 3.63 -2.72
CA SER A 32 -10.12 2.26 -3.20
C SER A 32 -11.34 1.55 -3.81
N ILE A 33 -12.51 2.18 -3.77
CA ILE A 33 -13.73 1.73 -4.46
C ILE A 33 -13.64 2.04 -5.97
N LYS A 34 -12.76 2.96 -6.38
CA LYS A 34 -12.50 3.32 -7.78
C LYS A 34 -11.43 2.44 -8.42
N ASP A 35 -11.31 2.54 -9.74
CA ASP A 35 -10.29 1.81 -10.49
C ASP A 35 -8.86 2.17 -10.01
N PRO A 36 -8.03 1.18 -9.65
CA PRO A 36 -6.68 1.40 -9.16
C PRO A 36 -5.77 2.17 -10.13
N LEU A 37 -5.93 2.00 -11.44
CA LEU A 37 -5.10 2.68 -12.44
C LEU A 37 -5.40 4.18 -12.47
N GLU A 38 -6.67 4.56 -12.34
CA GLU A 38 -7.08 5.96 -12.31
C GLU A 38 -6.46 6.70 -11.11
N ILE A 39 -6.46 6.07 -9.94
CA ILE A 39 -5.85 6.61 -8.72
C ILE A 39 -4.34 6.81 -8.91
N VAL A 40 -3.66 5.82 -9.50
CA VAL A 40 -2.21 5.86 -9.74
C VAL A 40 -1.85 6.97 -10.73
N VAL A 41 -2.61 7.11 -11.83
CA VAL A 41 -2.36 8.14 -12.84
C VAL A 41 -2.57 9.54 -12.27
N ILE A 42 -3.68 9.79 -11.58
CA ILE A 42 -3.97 11.11 -10.99
C ILE A 42 -2.92 11.48 -9.95
N LYS A 43 -2.57 10.56 -9.05
CA LYS A 43 -1.52 10.80 -8.05
C LYS A 43 -0.15 10.98 -8.66
N GLY A 44 0.19 10.17 -9.67
CA GLY A 44 1.46 10.24 -10.38
C GLY A 44 1.63 11.58 -11.08
N LEU A 45 0.61 12.04 -11.79
CA LEU A 45 0.60 13.36 -12.43
C LEU A 45 0.64 14.48 -11.39
N GLY A 46 -0.18 14.41 -10.34
CA GLY A 46 -0.19 15.42 -9.27
C GLY A 46 1.16 15.56 -8.57
N SER A 47 1.76 14.43 -8.18
CA SER A 47 3.10 14.40 -7.56
C SER A 47 4.17 14.89 -8.52
N GLY A 48 4.18 14.41 -9.77
CA GLY A 48 5.17 14.80 -10.77
C GLY A 48 5.11 16.29 -11.13
N VAL A 49 3.91 16.83 -11.33
CA VAL A 49 3.71 18.28 -11.56
C VAL A 49 4.11 19.08 -10.32
N GLY A 50 3.75 18.62 -9.12
CA GLY A 50 4.16 19.27 -7.87
C GLY A 50 5.68 19.34 -7.73
N SER A 51 6.39 18.23 -7.95
CA SER A 51 7.85 18.17 -7.92
C SER A 51 8.48 19.06 -8.99
N LEU A 52 7.91 19.09 -10.20
CA LEU A 52 8.38 19.96 -11.28
C LEU A 52 8.20 21.45 -10.92
N LEU A 53 7.06 21.83 -10.36
CA LEU A 53 6.82 23.21 -9.89
C LEU A 53 7.81 23.62 -8.80
N VAL A 54 8.10 22.75 -7.83
CA VAL A 54 9.12 23.01 -6.81
C VAL A 54 10.50 23.21 -7.43
N ALA A 55 10.89 22.37 -8.38
CA ALA A 55 12.15 22.51 -9.10
C ALA A 55 12.24 23.84 -9.87
N LEU A 56 11.16 24.26 -10.54
CA LEU A 56 11.07 25.54 -11.25
C LEU A 56 11.16 26.74 -10.29
N VAL A 57 10.49 26.69 -9.13
CA VAL A 57 10.56 27.75 -8.10
C VAL A 57 11.97 27.86 -7.52
N LEU A 58 12.65 26.74 -7.32
CA LEU A 58 14.05 26.67 -6.88
C LEU A 58 15.05 27.06 -7.97
N LYS A 59 14.57 27.29 -9.21
CA LYS A 59 15.39 27.57 -10.40
C LYS A 59 16.43 26.49 -10.69
N GLU A 60 16.11 25.25 -10.32
CA GLU A 60 16.90 24.10 -10.69
C GLU A 60 16.85 23.93 -12.20
N ASN A 61 17.99 24.10 -12.86
CA ASN A 61 18.09 23.94 -14.30
C ASN A 61 18.46 22.50 -14.62
N ALA A 62 17.60 21.82 -15.37
CA ALA A 62 17.93 20.54 -16.00
C ALA A 62 18.93 20.78 -17.12
N SER A 63 20.20 21.00 -16.76
CA SER A 63 21.28 21.36 -17.68
C SER A 63 21.60 20.23 -18.67
N ASN A 64 21.20 18.99 -18.36
CA ASN A 64 21.47 17.83 -19.20
C ASN A 64 20.20 16.98 -19.39
N LEU A 65 19.63 17.05 -20.60
CA LEU A 65 18.50 16.23 -21.04
C LEU A 65 18.75 14.72 -20.90
N ALA A 66 20.00 14.25 -20.95
CA ALA A 66 20.32 12.84 -20.76
C ALA A 66 20.03 12.38 -19.32
N TYR A 67 20.33 13.20 -18.30
CA TYR A 67 19.98 12.87 -16.92
C TYR A 67 18.47 12.88 -16.68
N VAL A 68 17.73 13.77 -17.36
CA VAL A 68 16.26 13.76 -17.34
C VAL A 68 15.72 12.46 -17.93
N ALA A 69 16.23 12.04 -19.08
CA ALA A 69 15.81 10.78 -19.72
C ALA A 69 16.13 9.55 -18.85
N ILE A 70 17.31 9.51 -18.22
CA ILE A 70 17.69 8.44 -17.30
C ILE A 70 16.78 8.43 -16.07
N ALA A 71 16.46 9.59 -15.50
CA ALA A 71 15.55 9.70 -14.35
C ALA A 71 14.12 9.25 -14.69
N LEU A 72 13.62 9.62 -15.88
CA LEU A 72 12.30 9.17 -16.37
C LEU A 72 12.27 7.66 -16.61
N LEU A 73 13.30 7.09 -17.22
CA LEU A 73 13.42 5.64 -17.41
C LEU A 73 13.48 4.93 -16.06
N LEU A 74 14.28 5.42 -15.13
CA LEU A 74 14.37 4.86 -13.79
C LEU A 74 13.01 4.90 -13.10
N GLY A 75 12.29 6.02 -13.15
CA GLY A 75 10.93 6.18 -12.61
C GLY A 75 9.92 5.23 -13.27
N PHE A 76 10.01 5.05 -14.59
CA PHE A 76 9.18 4.11 -15.33
C PHE A 76 9.35 2.67 -14.83
N PHE A 77 10.60 2.19 -14.69
CA PHE A 77 10.85 0.82 -14.23
C PHE A 77 10.58 0.65 -12.73
N SER A 78 11.00 1.60 -11.90
CA SER A 78 10.91 1.49 -10.44
C SER A 78 9.49 1.66 -9.91
N TYR A 79 8.73 2.64 -10.42
CA TYR A 79 7.37 2.94 -9.94
C TYR A 79 6.31 2.49 -10.93
N GLY A 80 6.41 2.87 -12.20
CA GLY A 80 5.36 2.59 -13.20
C GLY A 80 5.13 1.10 -13.42
N LEU A 81 6.19 0.38 -13.78
CA LEU A 81 6.14 -1.06 -14.05
C LEU A 81 5.90 -1.88 -12.78
N SER A 82 6.45 -1.45 -11.64
CA SER A 82 6.22 -2.08 -10.34
C SER A 82 4.75 -2.06 -9.93
N ILE A 83 4.08 -0.91 -10.04
CA ILE A 83 2.65 -0.78 -9.71
C ILE A 83 1.80 -1.60 -10.69
N TYR A 84 2.15 -1.59 -11.98
CA TYR A 84 1.47 -2.42 -12.97
C TYR A 84 1.55 -3.91 -12.61
N PHE A 85 2.74 -4.43 -12.28
CA PHE A 85 2.91 -5.82 -11.86
C PHE A 85 2.22 -6.12 -10.53
N TYR A 86 2.19 -5.17 -9.60
CA TYR A 86 1.48 -5.32 -8.33
C TYR A 86 -0.03 -5.50 -8.55
N ILE A 87 -0.66 -4.62 -9.33
CA ILE A 87 -2.10 -4.70 -9.66
C ILE A 87 -2.38 -5.97 -10.48
N TYR A 88 -1.51 -6.31 -11.43
CA TYR A 88 -1.61 -7.54 -12.20
C TYR A 88 -1.56 -8.78 -11.30
N ALA A 89 -0.57 -8.87 -10.40
CA ALA A 89 -0.46 -9.95 -9.42
C ALA A 89 -1.71 -10.05 -8.53
N GLN A 90 -2.25 -8.93 -8.04
CA GLN A 90 -3.48 -8.92 -7.25
C GLN A 90 -4.68 -9.50 -8.01
N ARG A 91 -4.78 -9.24 -9.33
CA ARG A 91 -5.86 -9.75 -10.17
C ARG A 91 -5.84 -11.28 -10.32
N TYR A 92 -4.67 -11.90 -10.37
CA TYR A 92 -4.54 -13.35 -10.59
C TYR A 92 -4.35 -14.16 -9.31
N LEU A 93 -3.65 -13.61 -8.31
CA LEU A 93 -3.30 -14.30 -7.05
C LEU A 93 -4.26 -13.95 -5.91
N GLY A 94 -5.04 -12.87 -6.04
CA GLY A 94 -5.83 -12.29 -4.96
C GLY A 94 -5.01 -11.38 -4.04
N ALA A 95 -5.70 -10.44 -3.38
CA ALA A 95 -5.06 -9.41 -2.54
C ALA A 95 -4.24 -10.01 -1.37
N ALA A 96 -4.75 -11.05 -0.72
CA ALA A 96 -4.13 -11.67 0.45
C ALA A 96 -2.81 -12.40 0.15
N LYS A 97 -2.71 -13.09 -1.00
CA LYS A 97 -1.44 -13.73 -1.40
C LYS A 97 -0.41 -12.68 -1.83
N THR A 98 -0.85 -11.64 -2.54
CA THR A 98 0.03 -10.57 -3.02
C THR A 98 0.64 -9.76 -1.87
N SER A 99 -0.12 -9.46 -0.82
CA SER A 99 0.39 -8.77 0.38
C SER A 99 1.44 -9.60 1.14
N ALA A 100 1.25 -10.92 1.23
CA ALA A 100 2.25 -11.82 1.83
C ALA A 100 3.58 -11.82 1.06
N TYR A 101 3.54 -11.81 -0.28
CA TYR A 101 4.76 -11.65 -1.10
C TYR A 101 5.39 -10.26 -0.94
N TYR A 102 4.58 -9.21 -0.81
CA TYR A 102 5.07 -7.85 -0.65
C TYR A 102 5.85 -7.63 0.64
N ALA A 103 5.55 -8.41 1.69
CA ALA A 103 6.31 -8.42 2.95
C ALA A 103 7.79 -8.81 2.76
N ILE A 104 8.17 -9.46 1.65
CA ILE A 104 9.56 -9.84 1.40
C ILE A 104 10.39 -8.66 0.84
N ALA A 105 9.74 -7.64 0.25
CA ALA A 105 10.41 -6.54 -0.46
C ALA A 105 11.47 -5.78 0.37
N PRO A 106 11.24 -5.45 1.67
CA PRO A 106 12.26 -4.77 2.48
C PRO A 106 13.56 -5.58 2.62
N PHE A 107 13.46 -6.90 2.71
CA PHE A 107 14.63 -7.78 2.85
C PHE A 107 15.44 -7.88 1.56
N ILE A 108 14.75 -7.95 0.42
CA ILE A 108 15.41 -7.89 -0.89
C ILE A 108 16.15 -6.56 -1.03
N GLY A 109 15.52 -5.45 -0.62
CA GLY A 109 16.16 -4.13 -0.62
C GLY A 109 17.44 -4.08 0.23
N VAL A 110 17.41 -4.64 1.43
CA VAL A 110 18.61 -4.76 2.30
C VAL A 110 19.70 -5.59 1.64
N GLY A 111 19.36 -6.76 1.08
CA GLY A 111 20.32 -7.64 0.40
C GLY A 111 20.98 -6.96 -0.81
N LEU A 112 20.18 -6.29 -1.65
CA LEU A 112 20.68 -5.52 -2.79
C LEU A 112 21.55 -4.34 -2.35
N SER A 113 21.16 -3.61 -1.29
CA SER A 113 21.94 -2.51 -0.75
C SER A 113 23.34 -2.97 -0.31
N LEU A 114 23.41 -4.09 0.43
CA LEU A 114 24.70 -4.65 0.86
C LEU A 114 25.54 -5.13 -0.33
N MET A 115 24.92 -5.69 -1.37
CA MET A 115 25.61 -6.17 -2.57
C MET A 115 26.18 -5.03 -3.42
N ILE A 116 25.42 -3.94 -3.58
CA ILE A 116 25.79 -2.80 -4.43
C ILE A 116 26.80 -1.89 -3.73
N PHE A 117 26.48 -1.45 -2.50
CA PHE A 117 27.29 -0.46 -1.79
C PHE A 117 28.48 -1.10 -1.06
N ARG A 118 28.42 -2.41 -0.76
CA ARG A 118 29.49 -3.17 -0.08
C ARG A 118 29.97 -2.56 1.24
N GLU A 119 29.13 -1.75 1.87
CA GLU A 119 29.41 -1.14 3.17
C GLU A 119 29.10 -2.13 4.30
N LEU A 120 29.93 -2.12 5.35
CA LEU A 120 29.70 -2.94 6.54
C LEU A 120 28.50 -2.36 7.31
N PRO A 121 27.42 -3.14 7.51
CA PRO A 121 26.26 -2.66 8.24
C PRO A 121 26.66 -2.31 9.67
N THR A 122 26.22 -1.13 10.14
CA THR A 122 26.46 -0.69 11.51
C THR A 122 25.70 -1.57 12.50
N THR A 123 26.15 -1.60 13.76
CA THR A 123 25.43 -2.31 14.83
C THR A 123 24.01 -1.80 15.02
N THR A 124 23.78 -0.49 14.87
CA THR A 124 22.44 0.12 14.89
C THR A 124 21.55 -0.39 13.76
N PHE A 125 22.11 -0.58 12.55
CA PHE A 125 21.37 -1.15 11.42
C PHE A 125 20.90 -2.57 11.71
N LEU A 126 21.76 -3.41 12.31
CA LEU A 126 21.39 -4.79 12.67
C LEU A 126 20.27 -4.83 13.73
N ILE A 127 20.33 -3.95 14.72
CA ILE A 127 19.27 -3.82 15.74
C ILE A 127 17.96 -3.38 15.08
N ALA A 128 18.00 -2.36 14.21
CA ALA A 128 16.83 -1.89 13.49
C ALA A 128 16.23 -2.98 12.56
N LEU A 129 17.08 -3.74 11.88
CA LEU A 129 16.68 -4.88 11.04
C LEU A 129 15.96 -5.95 11.86
N PHE A 130 16.48 -6.29 13.03
CA PHE A 130 15.86 -7.26 13.93
C PHE A 130 14.49 -6.77 14.44
N ILE A 131 14.39 -5.51 14.85
CA ILE A 131 13.12 -4.90 15.27
C ILE A 131 12.10 -4.91 14.11
N MET A 132 12.54 -4.61 12.89
CA MET A 132 11.68 -4.62 11.70
C MET A 132 11.17 -6.03 11.37
N ILE A 133 12.01 -7.06 11.48
CA ILE A 133 11.60 -8.48 11.32
C ILE A 133 10.54 -8.84 12.35
N LEU A 134 10.77 -8.53 13.62
CA LEU A 134 9.82 -8.79 14.70
C LEU A 134 8.50 -8.03 14.47
N GLY A 135 8.56 -6.75 14.09
CA GLY A 135 7.39 -5.94 13.81
C GLY A 135 6.56 -6.52 12.66
N MET A 136 7.20 -6.94 11.57
CA MET A 136 6.53 -7.61 10.46
C MET A 136 5.90 -8.94 10.88
N TYR A 137 6.61 -9.75 11.66
CA TYR A 137 6.11 -11.03 12.14
C TYR A 137 4.86 -10.86 13.00
N LEU A 138 4.88 -9.90 13.94
CA LEU A 138 3.73 -9.55 14.78
C LEU A 138 2.56 -9.02 13.94
N ALA A 139 2.80 -8.07 13.04
CA ALA A 139 1.77 -7.54 12.14
C ALA A 139 1.13 -8.63 11.26
N SER A 140 1.93 -9.60 10.79
CA SER A 140 1.45 -10.72 9.96
C SER A 140 0.75 -11.82 10.77
N THR A 141 0.85 -11.80 12.10
CA THR A 141 0.20 -12.80 12.98
C THR A 141 -1.11 -12.29 13.58
N GLU A 142 -1.33 -10.98 13.65
CA GLU A 142 -2.60 -10.39 14.13
C GLU A 142 -3.78 -10.61 13.18
N GLU A 143 -3.57 -10.67 11.86
CA GLU A 143 -4.66 -11.00 10.91
C GLU A 143 -5.21 -12.43 11.07
N ARG A 144 -4.54 -13.30 11.85
CA ARG A 144 -4.98 -14.68 12.10
C ARG A 144 -5.77 -14.89 13.38
N LYS A 145 -6.08 -13.83 14.13
CA LYS A 145 -6.84 -13.94 15.39
C LYS A 145 -7.97 -12.91 15.47
N PHE A 146 -8.97 -13.04 14.61
CA PHE A 146 -10.40 -12.92 14.94
C PHE A 146 -11.20 -13.06 13.64
N SER A 147 -11.54 -14.30 13.28
CA SER A 147 -12.73 -14.56 12.45
C SER A 147 -13.97 -14.33 13.32
N LEU A 148 -14.21 -13.07 13.70
CA LEU A 148 -15.57 -12.68 14.07
C LEU A 148 -16.35 -12.64 12.76
N PRO A 149 -17.51 -13.31 12.64
CA PRO A 149 -18.27 -13.35 11.39
C PRO A 149 -18.45 -11.92 10.85
N LEU A 150 -17.99 -11.69 9.62
CA LEU A 150 -18.15 -10.42 8.92
C LEU A 150 -19.64 -10.23 8.60
N ILE A 151 -20.36 -9.66 9.55
CA ILE A 151 -21.74 -9.23 9.35
C ILE A 151 -21.70 -8.07 8.35
N HIS A 152 -22.07 -8.34 7.10
CA HIS A 152 -22.19 -7.31 6.09
C HIS A 152 -23.57 -7.35 5.46
N LYS A 153 -24.04 -6.16 5.08
CA LYS A 153 -25.36 -5.92 4.53
C LYS A 153 -25.18 -5.57 3.07
N HIS A 154 -25.44 -6.52 2.19
CA HIS A 154 -25.51 -6.30 0.75
C HIS A 154 -26.97 -6.40 0.29
N GLU A 155 -27.25 -5.71 -0.81
CA GLU A 155 -28.51 -5.79 -1.54
C GLU A 155 -28.36 -6.92 -2.55
N HIS A 156 -29.23 -7.93 -2.48
CA HIS A 156 -29.20 -9.08 -3.39
C HIS A 156 -30.52 -9.22 -4.16
N SER A 157 -30.47 -9.90 -5.31
CA SER A 157 -31.62 -10.26 -6.14
C SER A 157 -31.68 -11.78 -6.29
N HIS A 158 -32.88 -12.37 -6.23
CA HIS A 158 -33.12 -13.82 -6.05
C HIS A 158 -32.74 -14.74 -7.23
N ASP A 159 -31.91 -14.27 -8.17
CA ASP A 159 -31.56 -14.98 -9.40
C ASP A 159 -30.14 -15.60 -9.39
N ASP A 160 -29.45 -15.56 -8.24
CA ASP A 160 -28.00 -15.81 -8.16
C ASP A 160 -27.58 -17.28 -7.90
N HIS A 161 -28.51 -18.24 -7.96
CA HIS A 161 -28.24 -19.69 -7.74
C HIS A 161 -27.55 -20.05 -6.41
N HIS A 162 -27.37 -19.11 -5.47
CA HIS A 162 -26.70 -19.32 -4.17
C HIS A 162 -27.67 -19.22 -2.97
N HIS A 163 -28.97 -19.39 -3.21
CA HIS A 163 -29.99 -19.33 -2.18
C HIS A 163 -30.06 -20.62 -1.34
N SER A 164 -29.43 -20.62 -0.17
CA SER A 164 -29.50 -21.71 0.82
C SER A 164 -30.25 -21.34 2.11
N HIS A 165 -31.31 -20.53 2.01
CA HIS A 165 -32.23 -20.27 3.13
C HIS A 165 -33.69 -20.12 2.69
N SER A 166 -34.62 -20.52 3.56
CA SER A 166 -36.06 -20.45 3.33
C SER A 166 -36.67 -19.16 3.90
N HIS A 167 -37.42 -18.43 3.08
CA HIS A 167 -38.21 -17.29 3.53
C HIS A 167 -39.62 -17.70 3.93
N PHE A 168 -40.14 -17.14 5.02
CA PHE A 168 -41.54 -17.32 5.46
C PHE A 168 -42.54 -16.52 4.59
N LYS A 169 -42.06 -15.67 3.66
CA LYS A 169 -42.89 -14.87 2.75
C LYS A 169 -42.13 -14.57 1.46
N TYR A 170 -42.73 -14.85 0.30
CA TYR A 170 -42.15 -14.56 -1.01
C TYR A 170 -42.15 -13.04 -1.24
N ILE A 171 -40.97 -12.43 -1.34
CA ILE A 171 -40.81 -11.01 -1.64
C ILE A 171 -40.21 -10.90 -3.05
N PHE A 172 -40.93 -10.22 -3.96
CA PHE A 172 -40.43 -9.87 -5.29
C PHE A 172 -39.61 -8.58 -5.21
N GLY A 173 -38.35 -8.62 -5.65
CA GLY A 173 -37.45 -7.45 -5.76
C GLY A 173 -36.21 -7.50 -4.85
N SER A 174 -35.30 -6.56 -5.10
CA SER A 174 -34.06 -6.36 -4.32
C SER A 174 -34.40 -6.03 -2.87
N HIS A 175 -33.80 -6.76 -1.92
CA HIS A 175 -33.98 -6.49 -0.50
C HIS A 175 -32.67 -6.72 0.26
N SER A 176 -32.51 -6.06 1.41
CA SER A 176 -31.32 -6.17 2.25
C SER A 176 -31.66 -6.78 3.61
N HIS A 177 -30.95 -7.85 3.99
CA HIS A 177 -31.01 -8.43 5.32
C HIS A 177 -29.60 -8.81 5.81
N LEU A 178 -29.52 -9.18 7.08
CA LEU A 178 -28.27 -9.52 7.73
C LEU A 178 -27.87 -10.95 7.33
N HIS A 179 -26.73 -11.11 6.63
CA HIS A 179 -26.20 -12.43 6.30
C HIS A 179 -25.00 -12.80 7.19
N ILE A 180 -24.95 -14.06 7.58
CA ILE A 180 -23.81 -14.66 8.28
C ILE A 180 -23.24 -15.73 7.34
N HIS A 181 -22.11 -15.43 6.69
CA HIS A 181 -21.37 -16.46 5.96
C HIS A 181 -20.67 -17.36 6.96
N LYS A 182 -20.92 -18.66 6.87
CA LYS A 182 -20.11 -19.68 7.56
C LYS A 182 -18.81 -19.84 6.77
N ASP A 183 -17.68 -19.81 7.46
CA ASP A 183 -16.34 -19.85 6.87
C ASP A 183 -16.23 -20.90 5.75
N LEU A 184 -15.99 -20.45 4.52
CA LEU A 184 -15.36 -21.30 3.51
C LEU A 184 -13.89 -21.38 3.86
N THR A 185 -13.52 -22.46 4.55
CA THR A 185 -12.15 -22.96 4.54
C THR A 185 -11.75 -23.23 3.09
N THR A 186 -11.10 -22.25 2.46
CA THR A 186 -10.42 -22.45 1.18
C THR A 186 -9.13 -23.22 1.45
N HIS A 187 -9.09 -24.48 1.00
CA HIS A 187 -7.85 -25.23 0.79
C HIS A 187 -6.99 -24.56 -0.30
#